data_AF-A0A523E6Z7-F1
#
_entry.id   AF-A0A523E6Z7-F1
#
_cell.length_a   1.000
_cell.length_b   1.000
_cell.length_c   1.000
_cell.angle_alpha   90.00
_cell.angle_beta   90.00
_cell.angle_gamma   90.00
#
_symmetry.space_group_name_H-M   'P 1'
#
loop_
_entity.id
_entity.type
_entity.pdbx_description
1 polymer ?
#
loop_
_entity_poly.entity_id
_entity_poly.type
_entity_poly.pdbx_seq_one_letter_code
_entity_poly.pdbx_strand_id
1 'polypeptide(L)'
;MDAKKTQSFIDSVWDESILPTLHEYIKIPNVSPLFDKEWATNGFLDQAVKLAADWVRSRNIPGLEMEIVRLEGRTPLLYIEIPGKSDETILLYGHLDKQPPMLPWADGLDPYKPVVRDGKLYGRGGADDGYAVFGSLTAIEALEKQGLPHGRCVVIIECCEESGSPDLPAYIDHLKDRIGTPSLVVCLDSGCGNYDQFWVTTSLRGMISG
;
A
#
# COMPACT_ATOMS: atom_id res chain seq x y z
N MET A 1 -19.39 -13.70 9.06
CA MET A 1 -19.18 -12.89 7.84
C MET A 1 -19.95 -13.52 6.71
N ASP A 2 -20.66 -12.71 5.92
CA ASP A 2 -21.33 -13.14 4.70
C ASP A 2 -20.36 -12.96 3.52
N ALA A 3 -19.81 -14.07 3.03
CA ALA A 3 -18.78 -14.05 1.99
C ALA A 3 -19.27 -13.43 0.67
N LYS A 4 -20.55 -13.60 0.31
CA LYS A 4 -21.10 -13.03 -0.93
C LYS A 4 -21.20 -11.52 -0.84
N LYS A 5 -21.67 -11.00 0.31
CA LYS A 5 -21.70 -9.56 0.55
C LYS A 5 -20.30 -8.96 0.60
N THR A 6 -19.35 -9.66 1.22
CA THR A 6 -17.93 -9.25 1.22
C THR A 6 -17.41 -9.14 -0.21
N GLN A 7 -17.59 -10.18 -1.03
CA GLN A 7 -17.11 -10.19 -2.41
C GLN A 7 -17.74 -9.07 -3.23
N SER A 8 -19.07 -8.92 -3.22
CA SER A 8 -19.74 -7.88 -3.99
C SER A 8 -19.34 -6.46 -3.56
N PHE A 9 -19.07 -6.25 -2.28
CA PHE A 9 -18.56 -4.97 -1.79
C PHE A 9 -17.14 -4.71 -2.28
N ILE A 10 -16.24 -5.68 -2.15
CA ILE A 10 -14.85 -5.57 -2.60
C ILE A 10 -14.80 -5.33 -4.11
N ASP A 11 -15.56 -6.09 -4.91
CA ASP A 11 -15.60 -5.95 -6.37
C ASP A 11 -16.02 -4.53 -6.77
N SER A 12 -17.10 -4.01 -6.17
CA SER A 12 -17.58 -2.64 -6.43
C SER A 12 -16.56 -1.58 -6.02
N VAL A 13 -15.92 -1.69 -4.85
CA VAL A 13 -14.88 -0.75 -4.44
C VAL A 13 -13.66 -0.85 -5.37
N TRP A 14 -13.30 -2.05 -5.81
CA TRP A 14 -12.19 -2.28 -6.73
C TRP A 14 -12.42 -1.58 -8.06
N ASP A 15 -13.57 -1.83 -8.69
CA ASP A 15 -13.89 -1.29 -10.01
C ASP A 15 -14.19 0.22 -9.99
N GLU A 16 -14.94 0.70 -8.99
CA GLU A 16 -15.43 2.08 -8.95
C GLU A 16 -14.44 3.06 -8.33
N SER A 17 -13.50 2.58 -7.50
CA SER A 17 -12.64 3.45 -6.70
C SER A 17 -11.15 3.10 -6.80
N ILE A 18 -10.77 1.85 -6.56
CA ILE A 18 -9.35 1.47 -6.50
C ILE A 18 -8.72 1.49 -7.88
N LEU A 19 -9.36 0.87 -8.87
CA LEU A 19 -8.83 0.76 -10.22
C LEU A 19 -8.59 2.14 -10.86
N PRO A 20 -9.53 3.11 -10.81
CA PRO A 20 -9.27 4.48 -11.27
C PRO A 20 -8.10 5.16 -10.54
N THR A 21 -7.98 5.00 -9.22
CA THR A 21 -6.88 5.59 -8.45
C THR A 21 -5.54 4.94 -8.77
N LEU A 22 -5.49 3.62 -8.97
CA LEU A 22 -4.29 2.92 -9.43
C LEU A 22 -3.84 3.39 -10.82
N HIS A 23 -4.77 3.73 -11.71
CA HIS A 23 -4.43 4.33 -13.00
C HIS A 23 -3.69 5.66 -12.80
N GLU A 24 -4.19 6.54 -11.92
CA GLU A 24 -3.51 7.81 -11.64
C GLU A 24 -2.16 7.59 -10.93
N TYR A 25 -2.09 6.63 -10.00
CA TYR A 25 -0.86 6.28 -9.31
C TYR A 25 0.23 5.79 -10.26
N ILE A 26 -0.10 4.91 -11.21
CA ILE A 26 0.85 4.37 -12.20
C ILE A 26 1.53 5.50 -12.99
N LYS A 27 0.80 6.59 -13.30
CA LYS A 27 1.34 7.72 -14.07
C LYS A 27 2.41 8.51 -13.33
N ILE A 28 2.51 8.38 -12.01
CA ILE A 28 3.48 9.12 -11.19
C ILE A 28 4.84 8.40 -11.27
N PRO A 29 5.92 9.05 -11.72
CA PRO A 29 7.24 8.43 -11.83
C PRO A 29 8.04 8.51 -10.51
N ASN A 30 7.42 8.08 -9.42
CA ASN A 30 7.97 8.17 -8.06
C ASN A 30 8.92 7.00 -7.74
N VAL A 31 10.07 7.01 -8.40
CA VAL A 31 11.09 5.99 -8.20
C VAL A 31 11.76 6.16 -6.82
N SER A 32 12.11 5.04 -6.20
CA SER A 32 12.73 5.00 -4.86
C SER A 32 14.09 5.71 -4.78
N PRO A 33 14.50 6.25 -3.61
CA PRO A 33 15.71 7.09 -3.46
C PRO A 33 17.02 6.53 -4.01
N LEU A 34 17.22 5.20 -3.97
CA LEU A 34 18.42 4.56 -4.51
C LEU A 34 18.60 4.83 -6.02
N PHE A 35 17.49 5.03 -6.74
CA PHE A 35 17.48 5.18 -8.20
C PHE A 35 17.23 6.61 -8.65
N ASP A 36 16.85 7.51 -7.74
CA ASP A 36 16.55 8.90 -8.03
C ASP A 36 17.14 9.81 -6.94
N LYS A 37 18.25 10.49 -7.23
CA LYS A 37 18.90 11.39 -6.27
C LYS A 37 18.12 12.68 -6.00
N GLU A 38 17.17 13.02 -6.87
CA GLU A 38 16.34 14.22 -6.77
C GLU A 38 14.95 13.90 -6.18
N TRP A 39 14.76 12.69 -5.62
CA TRP A 39 13.50 12.24 -5.02
C TRP A 39 12.88 13.26 -4.06
N ALA A 40 13.72 13.98 -3.31
CA ALA A 40 13.32 14.95 -2.29
C ALA A 40 12.84 16.30 -2.87
N THR A 41 13.22 16.63 -4.10
CA THR A 41 12.94 17.93 -4.72
C THR A 41 12.01 17.85 -5.92
N ASN A 42 11.92 16.69 -6.58
CA ASN A 42 11.04 16.51 -7.74
C ASN A 42 9.55 16.34 -7.37
N GLY A 43 9.26 15.99 -6.11
CA GLY A 43 7.90 15.89 -5.56
C GLY A 43 7.10 14.66 -5.99
N PHE A 44 7.69 13.68 -6.68
CA PHE A 44 6.92 12.51 -7.15
C PHE A 44 6.49 11.58 -6.01
N LEU A 45 7.35 11.32 -5.02
CA LEU A 45 6.95 10.54 -3.83
C LEU A 45 5.83 11.25 -3.05
N ASP A 46 5.92 12.58 -2.92
CA ASP A 46 4.85 13.37 -2.30
C ASP A 46 3.53 13.30 -3.07
N GLN A 47 3.59 13.32 -4.40
CA GLN A 47 2.41 13.18 -5.25
C GLN A 47 1.75 11.81 -5.06
N ALA A 48 2.54 10.74 -5.01
CA ALA A 48 2.06 9.37 -4.79
C ALA A 48 1.41 9.19 -3.41
N VAL A 49 2.10 9.61 -2.34
CA VAL A 49 1.56 9.54 -0.98
C VAL A 49 0.33 10.41 -0.82
N LYS A 50 0.32 11.61 -1.43
CA LYS A 50 -0.87 12.48 -1.41
C LYS A 50 -2.05 11.83 -2.11
N LEU A 51 -1.84 11.18 -3.26
CA LEU A 51 -2.91 10.48 -3.99
C LEU A 51 -3.52 9.37 -3.12
N ALA A 52 -2.68 8.55 -2.48
CA ALA A 52 -3.15 7.52 -1.55
C ALA A 52 -3.90 8.15 -0.36
N ALA A 53 -3.33 9.19 0.27
CA ALA A 53 -3.94 9.88 1.40
C ALA A 53 -5.29 10.53 1.05
N ASP A 54 -5.44 11.08 -0.15
CA ASP A 54 -6.71 11.65 -0.62
C ASP A 54 -7.77 10.55 -0.82
N TRP A 55 -7.37 9.40 -1.36
CA TRP A 55 -8.26 8.23 -1.44
C TRP A 55 -8.68 7.76 -0.04
N VAL A 56 -7.74 7.64 0.90
CA VAL A 56 -8.04 7.28 2.30
C VAL A 56 -9.02 8.25 2.94
N ARG A 57 -8.82 9.57 2.78
CA ARG A 57 -9.75 10.61 3.30
C ARG A 57 -11.15 10.50 2.72
N SER A 58 -11.28 9.99 1.49
CA SER A 58 -12.60 9.80 0.87
C SER A 58 -13.37 8.61 1.44
N ARG A 59 -12.72 7.74 2.23
CA ARG A 59 -13.35 6.57 2.84
C ARG A 59 -14.12 6.95 4.08
N ASN A 60 -15.28 6.31 4.27
CA ASN A 60 -16.13 6.53 5.43
C ASN A 60 -15.93 5.40 6.46
N ILE A 61 -14.77 5.39 7.11
CA ILE A 61 -14.41 4.43 8.16
C ILE A 61 -14.52 5.13 9.52
N PRO A 62 -15.38 4.65 10.45
CA PRO A 62 -15.55 5.28 11.75
C PRO A 62 -14.24 5.38 12.54
N GLY A 63 -13.92 6.60 13.00
CA GLY A 63 -12.75 6.86 13.85
C GLY A 63 -11.41 6.73 13.13
N LEU A 64 -11.38 6.64 11.80
CA LEU A 64 -10.13 6.64 11.05
C LEU A 64 -9.36 7.94 11.29
N GLU A 65 -8.11 7.79 11.70
CA GLU A 65 -7.11 8.85 11.77
C GLU A 65 -6.00 8.56 10.76
N MET A 66 -5.46 9.61 10.14
CA MET A 66 -4.42 9.46 9.14
C MET A 66 -3.45 10.66 9.16
N GLU A 67 -2.17 10.36 8.98
CA GLU A 67 -1.10 11.33 8.93
C GLU A 67 -0.07 10.96 7.85
N ILE A 68 0.42 11.95 7.11
CA ILE A 68 1.65 11.81 6.34
C ILE A 68 2.79 12.25 7.25
N VAL A 69 3.42 11.29 7.91
CA VAL A 69 4.50 11.51 8.86
C VAL A 69 5.77 11.86 8.09
N ARG A 70 6.49 12.88 8.59
CA ARG A 70 7.75 13.34 7.98
C ARG A 70 8.82 13.49 9.03
N LEU A 71 9.95 12.84 8.79
CA LEU A 71 11.17 13.03 9.54
C LEU A 71 12.21 13.73 8.65
N GLU A 72 13.06 14.56 9.25
CA GLU A 72 14.06 15.34 8.52
C GLU A 72 14.99 14.43 7.70
N GLY A 73 15.15 14.74 6.42
CA GLY A 73 16.03 14.00 5.50
C GLY A 73 15.52 12.61 5.07
N ARG A 74 14.23 12.30 5.30
CA ARG A 74 13.63 10.98 5.02
C ARG A 74 12.47 11.06 4.04
N THR A 75 12.19 9.94 3.37
CA THR A 75 10.99 9.76 2.54
C THR A 75 9.71 9.88 3.39
N PRO A 76 8.57 10.34 2.85
CA PRO A 76 7.33 10.41 3.61
C PRO A 76 6.80 9.01 3.98
N LEU A 77 6.10 8.91 5.11
CA LEU A 77 5.41 7.70 5.52
C LEU A 77 3.93 7.98 5.76
N LEU A 78 3.05 7.20 5.13
CA LEU A 78 1.61 7.28 5.39
C LEU A 78 1.25 6.37 6.55
N TYR A 79 0.81 6.98 7.65
CA TYR A 79 0.33 6.31 8.84
C TYR A 79 -1.19 6.43 8.92
N ILE A 80 -1.88 5.32 9.13
CA ILE A 80 -3.33 5.26 9.32
C ILE A 80 -3.63 4.45 10.56
N GLU A 81 -4.55 4.93 11.38
CA GLU A 81 -5.07 4.22 12.54
C GLU A 81 -6.59 4.13 12.47
N ILE A 82 -7.13 2.93 12.69
CA ILE A 82 -8.56 2.67 12.73
C ILE A 82 -8.86 1.94 14.05
N PRO A 83 -9.71 2.52 14.92
CA PRO A 83 -10.04 1.88 16.19
C PRO A 83 -10.80 0.57 15.94
N GLY A 84 -10.58 -0.41 16.81
CA GLY A 84 -11.28 -1.68 16.79
C GLY A 84 -12.23 -1.84 17.97
N LYS A 85 -12.86 -3.01 18.06
CA LYS A 85 -13.69 -3.43 19.20
C LYS A 85 -12.96 -4.36 20.18
N SER A 86 -11.68 -4.64 19.94
CA SER A 86 -10.81 -5.44 20.81
C SER A 86 -9.49 -4.73 21.09
N ASP A 87 -8.80 -5.15 22.15
CA ASP A 87 -7.49 -4.62 22.53
C ASP A 87 -6.34 -5.13 21.63
N GLU A 88 -6.61 -6.12 20.79
CA GLU A 88 -5.67 -6.64 19.78
C GLU A 88 -5.35 -5.58 18.71
N THR A 89 -4.07 -5.42 18.40
CA THR A 89 -3.59 -4.55 17.31
C THR A 89 -3.15 -5.40 16.11
N ILE A 90 -3.67 -5.07 14.93
CA ILE A 90 -3.28 -5.65 13.64
C ILE A 90 -2.48 -4.59 12.87
N LEU A 91 -1.25 -4.90 12.50
CA LEU A 91 -0.41 -4.04 11.67
C LEU A 91 -0.51 -4.48 10.21
N LEU A 92 -0.90 -3.59 9.31
CA LEU A 92 -0.89 -3.80 7.86
C LEU A 92 0.23 -2.97 7.23
N TYR A 93 1.02 -3.59 6.36
CA TYR A 93 2.20 -2.98 5.75
C TYR A 93 2.16 -3.09 4.22
N GLY A 94 2.70 -2.06 3.56
CA GLY A 94 3.03 -2.02 2.13
C GLY A 94 3.91 -0.80 1.82
N HIS A 95 4.13 -0.51 0.54
CA HIS A 95 4.92 0.65 0.10
C HIS A 95 4.36 1.34 -1.16
N LEU A 96 4.85 2.56 -1.43
CA LEU A 96 4.42 3.35 -2.59
C LEU A 96 5.57 3.82 -3.48
N ASP A 97 6.83 3.68 -3.08
CA ASP A 97 7.95 3.91 -3.98
C ASP A 97 8.07 2.77 -5.02
N LYS A 98 8.73 3.06 -6.14
CA LYS A 98 8.79 2.14 -7.29
C LYS A 98 10.23 1.81 -7.66
N GLN A 99 10.47 0.58 -8.12
CA GLN A 99 11.62 0.28 -8.98
C GLN A 99 11.62 1.17 -10.24
N PRO A 100 12.80 1.49 -10.81
CA PRO A 100 12.89 2.04 -12.14
C PRO A 100 12.25 1.09 -13.18
N PRO A 101 11.77 1.61 -14.31
CA PRO A 101 11.20 0.77 -15.34
C PRO A 101 12.32 -0.01 -16.05
N MET A 102 12.12 -1.33 -16.19
CA MET A 102 12.94 -2.14 -17.07
C MET A 102 12.45 -1.93 -18.51
N LEU A 103 13.36 -1.66 -19.45
CA LEU A 103 13.03 -1.43 -20.85
C LEU A 103 13.62 -2.54 -21.73
N PRO A 104 13.00 -2.88 -22.88
CA PRO A 104 11.77 -2.30 -23.44
C PRO A 104 10.47 -2.91 -22.90
N TRP A 105 9.35 -2.21 -23.09
CA TRP A 105 8.00 -2.73 -22.85
C TRP A 105 7.37 -3.22 -24.15
N ALA A 106 6.41 -4.14 -24.04
CA ALA A 106 5.67 -4.66 -25.20
C ALA A 106 4.79 -3.58 -25.85
N ASP A 107 4.50 -3.75 -27.14
CA ASP A 107 3.74 -2.78 -27.93
C ASP A 107 2.42 -2.35 -27.25
N GLY A 108 2.26 -1.02 -27.16
CA GLY A 108 1.11 -0.36 -26.54
C GLY A 108 1.17 -0.22 -25.02
N LEU A 109 2.17 -0.83 -24.35
CA LEU A 109 2.44 -0.70 -22.92
C LEU A 109 3.59 0.28 -22.66
N ASP A 110 3.53 0.99 -21.54
CA ASP A 110 4.57 1.90 -21.06
C ASP A 110 4.52 1.93 -19.51
N PRO A 111 5.66 2.03 -18.81
CA PRO A 111 5.69 1.98 -17.35
C PRO A 111 4.79 3.00 -16.67
N TYR A 112 4.61 4.18 -17.25
CA TYR A 112 3.79 5.26 -16.68
C TYR A 112 2.46 5.44 -17.42
N LYS A 113 2.10 4.47 -18.27
CA LYS A 113 0.80 4.42 -18.96
C LYS A 113 0.01 3.21 -18.45
N PRO A 114 -0.99 3.42 -17.58
CA PRO A 114 -1.84 2.32 -17.13
C PRO A 114 -2.65 1.77 -18.31
N VAL A 115 -2.60 0.45 -18.51
CA VAL A 115 -3.34 -0.23 -19.58
C VAL A 115 -3.98 -1.49 -19.02
N VAL A 116 -5.31 -1.62 -19.15
CA VAL A 116 -5.99 -2.89 -18.92
C VAL A 116 -5.95 -3.72 -20.20
N ARG A 117 -5.37 -4.92 -20.13
CA ARG A 117 -5.33 -5.90 -21.23
C ARG A 117 -5.56 -7.29 -20.65
N ASP A 118 -6.51 -8.04 -21.20
CA ASP A 118 -6.84 -9.41 -20.77
C ASP A 118 -7.10 -9.56 -19.26
N GLY A 119 -7.84 -8.59 -18.68
CA GLY A 119 -8.17 -8.58 -17.26
C GLY A 119 -7.02 -8.19 -16.32
N LYS A 120 -5.88 -7.72 -16.86
CA LYS A 120 -4.71 -7.30 -16.09
C LYS A 120 -4.43 -5.82 -16.28
N LEU A 121 -4.14 -5.12 -15.18
CA LEU A 121 -3.64 -3.75 -15.21
C LEU A 121 -2.12 -3.76 -15.35
N TYR A 122 -1.62 -3.23 -16.46
CA TYR A 122 -0.20 -3.05 -16.74
C TYR A 122 0.24 -1.62 -16.40
N GLY A 123 1.42 -1.51 -15.80
CA GLY A 123 2.07 -0.25 -15.42
C GLY A 123 2.97 -0.45 -14.19
N ARG A 124 4.07 0.30 -14.11
CA ARG A 124 5.02 0.19 -12.99
C ARG A 124 4.36 0.67 -11.70
N GLY A 125 4.51 -0.11 -10.64
CA GLY A 125 3.99 0.19 -9.32
C GLY A 125 2.63 -0.44 -9.03
N GLY A 126 1.85 -0.83 -10.06
CA GLY A 126 0.46 -1.23 -9.85
C GLY A 126 0.30 -2.44 -8.92
N ALA A 127 1.09 -3.48 -9.15
CA ALA A 127 1.08 -4.73 -8.37
C ALA A 127 2.16 -4.80 -7.28
N ASP A 128 3.11 -3.86 -7.30
CA ASP A 128 4.33 -3.84 -6.48
C ASP A 128 4.67 -2.37 -6.22
N ASP A 129 4.13 -1.75 -5.18
CA ASP A 129 3.10 -2.28 -4.25
C ASP A 129 1.91 -1.31 -4.08
N GLY A 130 1.58 -0.58 -5.16
CA GLY A 130 0.56 0.46 -5.14
C GLY A 130 -0.83 0.01 -4.68
N TYR A 131 -1.12 -1.28 -4.69
CA TYR A 131 -2.41 -1.83 -4.30
C TYR A 131 -2.58 -2.05 -2.78
N ALA A 132 -1.49 -2.14 -2.02
CA ALA A 132 -1.53 -2.58 -0.62
C ALA A 132 -2.37 -1.68 0.28
N VAL A 133 -2.25 -0.35 0.17
CA VAL A 133 -3.04 0.60 0.97
C VAL A 133 -4.54 0.46 0.69
N PHE A 134 -4.91 0.28 -0.59
CA PHE A 134 -6.29 0.17 -1.03
C PHE A 134 -6.91 -1.16 -0.59
N GLY A 135 -6.18 -2.27 -0.77
CA GLY A 135 -6.61 -3.59 -0.33
C GLY A 135 -6.78 -3.66 1.20
N SER A 136 -5.81 -3.12 1.94
CA SER A 136 -5.82 -3.07 3.40
C SER A 136 -7.06 -2.38 3.96
N LEU A 137 -7.36 -1.16 3.48
CA LEU A 137 -8.50 -0.39 3.96
C LEU A 137 -9.84 -1.01 3.52
N THR A 138 -9.91 -1.54 2.31
CA THR A 138 -11.14 -2.16 1.80
C THR A 138 -11.50 -3.43 2.59
N ALA A 139 -10.50 -4.20 3.04
CA ALA A 139 -10.73 -5.35 3.92
C ALA A 139 -11.35 -4.93 5.26
N ILE A 140 -10.89 -3.82 5.84
CA ILE A 140 -11.45 -3.27 7.10
C ILE A 140 -12.86 -2.75 6.86
N GLU A 141 -13.09 -2.01 5.76
CA GLU A 141 -14.42 -1.52 5.39
C GLU A 141 -15.44 -2.64 5.20
N ALA A 142 -15.03 -3.78 4.64
CA ALA A 142 -15.92 -4.91 4.44
C ALA A 142 -16.46 -5.47 5.77
N LEU A 143 -15.65 -5.43 6.83
CA LEU A 143 -16.07 -5.81 8.19
C LEU A 143 -17.03 -4.77 8.78
N GLU A 144 -16.68 -3.49 8.69
CA GLU A 144 -17.49 -2.37 9.17
C GLU A 144 -18.88 -2.32 8.50
N LYS A 145 -18.95 -2.51 7.17
CA LYS A 145 -20.21 -2.55 6.41
C LYS A 145 -21.14 -3.69 6.83
N GLN A 146 -20.58 -4.77 7.36
CA GLN A 146 -21.36 -5.89 7.89
C GLN A 146 -21.58 -5.79 9.42
N GLY A 147 -21.09 -4.73 10.06
CA GLY A 147 -21.16 -4.55 11.51
C GLY A 147 -20.36 -5.58 12.30
N LEU A 148 -19.38 -6.25 11.67
CA LEU A 148 -18.55 -7.26 12.30
C LEU A 148 -17.46 -6.60 13.16
N PRO A 149 -17.10 -7.18 14.31
CA PRO A 149 -15.99 -6.67 15.10
C PRO A 149 -14.65 -6.97 14.41
N HIS A 150 -13.70 -6.05 14.55
CA HIS A 150 -12.30 -6.22 14.19
C HIS A 150 -11.39 -5.63 15.29
N GLY A 151 -10.11 -6.01 15.28
CA GLY A 151 -9.10 -5.43 16.16
C GLY A 151 -8.70 -4.03 15.71
N ARG A 152 -7.99 -3.30 16.57
CA ARG A 152 -7.41 -2.00 16.20
C ARG A 152 -6.46 -2.21 15.02
N CYS A 153 -6.62 -1.43 13.95
CA CYS A 153 -5.77 -1.55 12.78
C CYS A 153 -4.83 -0.37 12.68
N VAL A 154 -3.54 -0.65 12.54
CA VAL A 154 -2.52 0.33 12.19
C VAL A 154 -2.03 -0.02 10.79
N VAL A 155 -2.04 0.93 9.85
CA VAL A 155 -1.54 0.74 8.50
C VAL A 155 -0.32 1.64 8.30
N ILE A 156 0.78 1.04 7.85
CA ILE A 156 2.04 1.73 7.56
C ILE A 156 2.33 1.52 6.08
N ILE A 157 2.43 2.62 5.34
CA ILE A 157 2.82 2.62 3.94
C ILE A 157 4.06 3.48 3.78
N GLU A 158 5.20 2.85 3.53
CA GLU A 158 6.48 3.55 3.38
C GLU A 158 6.77 3.96 1.92
N CYS A 159 7.90 4.61 1.71
CA CYS A 159 8.35 5.13 0.40
C CYS A 159 9.85 4.90 0.17
N CYS A 160 10.43 3.88 0.78
CA CYS A 160 11.85 3.55 0.65
C CYS A 160 12.11 2.03 0.58
N GLU A 161 11.09 1.20 0.39
CA GLU A 161 11.19 -0.27 0.41
C GLU A 161 12.15 -0.76 -0.67
N GLU A 162 11.99 -0.22 -1.88
CA GLU A 162 12.73 -0.62 -3.07
C GLU A 162 14.21 -0.18 -3.01
N SER A 163 14.54 0.63 -2.00
CA SER A 163 15.90 1.06 -1.61
C SER A 163 16.42 0.34 -0.37
N GLY A 164 15.72 -0.70 0.10
CA GLY A 164 16.06 -1.50 1.29
C GLY A 164 15.53 -0.96 2.61
N SER A 165 14.47 -0.15 2.60
CA SER A 165 13.82 0.46 3.76
C SER A 165 14.78 1.18 4.75
N PRO A 166 15.78 1.97 4.32
CA PRO A 166 16.72 2.61 5.25
C PRO A 166 16.07 3.65 6.18
N ASP A 167 14.90 4.18 5.80
CA ASP A 167 14.14 5.15 6.59
C ASP A 167 13.18 4.51 7.60
N LEU A 168 12.70 3.29 7.31
CA LEU A 168 11.66 2.64 8.10
C LEU A 168 12.03 2.48 9.59
N PRO A 169 13.26 2.06 9.98
CA PRO A 169 13.62 1.93 11.40
C PRO A 169 13.38 3.21 12.20
N ALA A 170 13.71 4.38 11.64
CA ALA A 170 13.52 5.66 12.31
C ALA A 170 12.04 6.01 12.48
N TYR A 171 11.20 5.66 11.50
CA TYR A 171 9.75 5.82 11.62
C TYR A 171 9.13 4.86 12.64
N ILE A 172 9.56 3.60 12.66
CA ILE A 172 9.09 2.62 13.66
C ILE A 172 9.45 3.08 15.07
N ASP A 173 10.67 3.58 15.29
CA ASP A 173 11.07 4.16 16.58
C ASP A 173 10.23 5.39 16.94
N HIS A 174 10.02 6.31 15.99
CA HIS A 174 9.22 7.52 16.20
C HIS A 174 7.75 7.23 16.50
N LEU A 175 7.17 6.22 15.86
CA LEU A 175 5.76 5.85 15.97
C LEU A 175 5.52 4.71 16.96
N LYS A 176 6.55 4.23 17.67
CA LYS A 176 6.50 3.02 18.51
C LYS A 176 5.31 2.98 19.45
N ASP A 177 5.08 4.06 20.20
CA ASP A 177 3.99 4.15 21.18
C ASP A 177 2.62 4.20 20.50
N ARG A 178 2.55 4.79 19.30
CA ARG A 178 1.34 4.82 18.46
C ARG A 178 1.11 3.49 17.77
N ILE A 179 2.13 2.72 17.41
CA ILE A 179 1.95 1.38 16.82
C ILE A 179 1.49 0.42 17.91
N GLY A 180 2.12 0.46 19.09
CA GLY A 180 1.89 -0.49 20.17
C GLY A 180 2.54 -1.84 19.88
N THR A 181 1.90 -2.92 20.33
CA THR A 181 2.38 -4.30 20.13
C THR A 181 1.40 -5.06 19.24
N PRO A 182 1.65 -5.17 17.93
CA PRO A 182 0.78 -5.93 17.04
C PRO A 182 0.80 -7.42 17.39
N SER A 183 -0.37 -8.05 17.43
CA SER A 183 -0.49 -9.51 17.57
C SER A 183 -0.52 -10.23 16.22
N LEU A 184 -0.81 -9.48 15.15
CA LEU A 184 -0.73 -9.94 13.76
C LEU A 184 -0.13 -8.83 12.90
N VAL A 185 0.76 -9.23 11.99
CA VAL A 185 1.28 -8.39 10.91
C VAL A 185 0.81 -8.97 9.58
N VAL A 186 0.20 -8.14 8.75
CA VAL A 186 -0.22 -8.48 7.38
C VAL A 186 0.61 -7.64 6.43
N CYS A 187 1.27 -8.29 5.48
CA CYS A 187 2.04 -7.65 4.43
C CYS A 187 1.41 -8.06 3.08
N LEU A 188 1.08 -7.07 2.26
CA LEU A 188 0.54 -7.29 0.91
C LEU A 188 1.61 -7.08 -0.16
N ASP A 189 2.84 -7.52 0.09
CA ASP A 189 3.97 -7.29 -0.80
C ASP A 189 4.80 -8.57 -0.97
N SER A 190 4.14 -9.61 -1.51
CA SER A 190 4.77 -10.91 -1.68
C SER A 190 4.28 -11.64 -2.93
N GLY A 191 4.98 -12.71 -3.28
CA GLY A 191 4.68 -13.49 -4.46
C GLY A 191 3.47 -14.43 -4.29
N CYS A 192 2.83 -14.76 -5.41
CA CYS A 192 1.94 -15.90 -5.53
C CYS A 192 2.51 -16.90 -6.56
N GLY A 193 2.32 -18.20 -6.33
CA GLY A 193 2.78 -19.24 -7.27
C GLY A 193 1.85 -19.42 -8.48
N ASN A 194 0.57 -19.06 -8.34
CA ASN A 194 -0.46 -19.02 -9.37
C ASN A 194 -1.61 -18.09 -8.92
N TYR A 195 -2.64 -17.92 -9.76
CA TYR A 195 -3.80 -17.05 -9.49
C TYR A 195 -5.08 -17.81 -9.08
N ASP A 196 -4.99 -19.11 -8.80
CA ASP A 196 -6.17 -19.98 -8.57
C ASP A 196 -6.46 -20.26 -7.09
N GLN A 197 -5.56 -19.85 -6.18
CA GLN A 197 -5.68 -20.09 -4.74
C GLN A 197 -4.95 -19.01 -3.93
N PHE A 198 -5.24 -18.95 -2.63
CA PHE A 198 -4.53 -18.08 -1.70
C PHE A 198 -3.14 -18.63 -1.37
N TRP A 199 -2.13 -17.75 -1.38
CA TRP A 199 -0.75 -18.09 -1.06
C TRP A 199 -0.33 -17.44 0.25
N VAL A 200 0.33 -18.21 1.11
CA VAL A 200 0.91 -17.73 2.37
C VAL A 200 2.42 -17.86 2.29
N THR A 201 3.12 -16.73 2.33
CA THR A 201 4.58 -16.69 2.39
C THR A 201 5.05 -17.14 3.77
N THR A 202 5.84 -18.21 3.83
CA THR A 202 6.35 -18.76 5.09
C THR A 202 7.73 -18.22 5.47
N SER A 203 8.48 -17.67 4.50
CA SER A 203 9.81 -17.11 4.73
C SER A 203 10.22 -16.18 3.59
N LEU A 204 11.12 -15.25 3.90
CA LEU A 204 11.82 -14.39 2.95
C LEU A 204 13.33 -14.66 3.09
N ARG A 205 14.07 -14.57 1.98
CA ARG A 205 15.55 -14.64 2.02
C ARG A 205 16.12 -13.28 2.39
N GLY A 206 17.27 -13.28 3.05
CA GLY A 206 18.09 -12.06 3.15
C GLY A 206 18.75 -11.71 1.81
N MET A 207 19.19 -10.45 1.68
CA MET A 207 19.92 -9.94 0.53
C MET A 207 21.12 -9.11 1.00
N ILE A 208 22.25 -9.25 0.31
CA ILE A 208 23.41 -8.36 0.43
C ILE A 208 23.66 -7.82 -0.98
N SER A 209 23.37 -6.55 -1.21
CA SER A 209 23.74 -5.86 -2.46
C SER A 209 25.11 -5.20 -2.28
N GLY A 210 26.05 -5.51 -3.18
CA GLY A 210 27.41 -4.94 -3.20
C GLY A 210 27.56 -3.75 -4.14
#